data_AF-A0A2N2JBQ5-F1
#
_entry.id   AF-A0A2N2JBQ5-F1
#
_cell.length_a   1.000
_cell.length_b   1.000
_cell.length_c   1.000
_cell.angle_alpha   90.00
_cell.angle_beta   90.00
_cell.angle_gamma   90.00
#
_symmetry.space_group_name_H-M   'P 1'
#
loop_
_entity.id
_entity.type
_entity.pdbx_description
1 polymer ?
#
loop_
_entity_poly.entity_id
_entity_poly.type
_entity_poly.pdbx_seq_one_letter_code
_entity_poly.pdbx_strand_id
1 'polypeptide(L)'
;MLGPRRPTNIKSIAFESGADPVSKPRHRMSVKFYMTAILFLVFDLEVVFIYPWASRYRAWLADDAFAPVAFGGMILFVFIVTLGLLYEWKRGAMDWE
;
A
#
# COMPACT_ATOMS: atom_id res chain seq x y z
N MET A 1 11.50 -1.03 33.47
CA MET A 1 10.79 0.10 34.11
C MET A 1 11.62 0.86 35.15
N LEU A 2 12.93 0.60 35.29
CA LEU A 2 13.80 1.14 36.37
C LEU A 2 14.61 2.40 36.00
N GLY A 3 14.21 3.14 34.96
CA GLY A 3 14.94 4.35 34.53
C GLY A 3 14.54 5.58 35.35
N PRO A 4 15.49 6.48 35.71
CA PRO A 4 15.18 7.70 36.45
C PRO A 4 14.27 8.63 35.63
N ARG A 5 13.04 8.83 36.12
CA ARG A 5 12.08 9.76 35.53
C ARG A 5 12.32 11.16 36.07
N ARG A 6 12.89 12.03 35.23
CA ARG A 6 13.03 13.48 35.50
C ARG A 6 12.31 14.27 34.41
N PRO A 7 10.97 14.35 34.45
CA PRO A 7 10.22 15.19 33.53
C PRO A 7 10.56 16.66 33.81
N THR A 8 10.85 17.42 32.77
CA THR A 8 11.16 18.85 32.84
C THR A 8 10.54 19.49 31.61
N ASN A 9 10.06 20.73 31.72
CA ASN A 9 9.36 21.41 30.62
C ASN A 9 10.21 21.44 29.32
N ILE A 10 11.52 21.64 29.45
CA ILE A 10 12.50 21.62 28.34
C ILE A 10 12.67 20.22 27.72
N LYS A 11 12.41 19.14 28.46
CA LYS A 11 12.47 17.77 27.93
C LYS A 11 11.18 17.34 27.23
N SER A 12 10.09 18.09 27.43
CA SER A 12 8.79 17.84 26.79
C SER A 12 8.55 18.65 25.51
N ILE A 13 9.42 19.60 25.18
CA ILE A 13 9.34 20.32 23.90
C ILE A 13 9.92 19.49 22.76
N ALA A 14 9.40 19.70 21.55
CA ALA A 14 9.92 19.07 20.35
C ALA A 14 11.32 19.60 20.03
N PHE A 15 12.22 18.70 19.62
CA PHE A 15 13.58 19.06 19.23
C PHE A 15 13.59 19.62 17.80
N GLU A 16 14.02 20.86 17.61
CA GLU A 16 14.15 21.52 16.31
C GLU A 16 15.58 22.10 16.16
N SER A 17 16.59 21.23 16.26
CA SER A 17 18.01 21.57 16.05
C SER A 17 18.55 22.72 16.90
N GLY A 18 18.01 22.91 18.12
CA GLY A 18 18.42 23.96 19.05
C GLY A 18 17.64 25.27 18.94
N ALA A 19 16.67 25.37 18.03
CA ALA A 19 15.70 26.46 17.98
C ALA A 19 14.42 26.11 18.75
N ASP A 20 13.72 27.13 19.25
CA ASP A 20 12.36 26.97 19.75
C ASP A 20 11.43 26.58 18.59
N PRO A 21 10.49 25.64 18.81
CA PRO A 21 9.67 25.14 17.72
C PRO A 21 8.77 26.24 17.13
N VAL A 22 9.06 26.64 15.89
CA VAL A 22 8.45 27.83 15.25
C VAL A 22 7.14 27.46 14.53
N SER A 23 6.92 26.17 14.22
CA SER A 23 5.84 25.73 13.36
C SER A 23 4.83 24.80 14.05
N LYS A 24 3.56 24.87 13.61
CA LYS A 24 2.55 23.88 14.02
C LYS A 24 2.98 22.49 13.50
N PRO A 25 2.91 21.42 14.32
CA PRO A 25 3.38 20.07 13.95
C PRO A 25 2.71 19.46 12.71
N ARG A 26 1.63 20.04 12.21
CA ARG A 26 0.91 19.61 11.01
C ARG A 26 1.41 20.38 9.79
N HIS A 27 2.49 19.88 9.20
CA HIS A 27 2.92 20.31 7.87
C HIS A 27 2.07 19.64 6.79
N ARG A 28 1.87 20.32 5.64
CA ARG A 28 1.26 19.70 4.46
C ARG A 28 2.30 18.76 3.85
N MET A 29 2.27 17.48 4.20
CA MET A 29 3.11 16.48 3.54
C MET A 29 2.71 16.37 2.07
N SER A 30 3.70 16.08 1.21
CA SER A 30 3.50 16.04 -0.23
C SER A 30 2.41 15.01 -0.60
N VAL A 31 1.59 15.35 -1.61
CA VAL A 31 0.48 14.50 -2.10
C VAL A 31 0.98 13.14 -2.62
N LYS A 32 2.27 13.02 -2.93
CA LYS A 32 2.88 11.79 -3.47
C LYS A 32 2.72 10.60 -2.53
N PHE A 33 2.84 10.81 -1.22
CA PHE A 33 2.65 9.73 -0.22
C PHE A 33 1.23 9.17 -0.21
N TYR A 34 0.23 9.98 -0.55
CA TYR A 34 -1.15 9.54 -0.63
C TYR A 34 -1.40 8.63 -1.84
N MET A 35 -0.81 8.96 -3.00
CA MET A 35 -0.93 8.15 -4.21
C MET A 35 -0.35 6.75 -4.00
N THR A 36 0.85 6.66 -3.42
CA THR A 36 1.48 5.37 -3.10
C THR A 36 0.65 4.56 -2.10
N ALA A 37 0.03 5.20 -1.11
CA ALA A 37 -0.80 4.52 -0.13
C ALA A 37 -2.08 3.93 -0.74
N ILE A 38 -2.74 4.64 -1.66
CA ILE A 38 -3.89 4.11 -2.38
C ILE A 38 -3.48 2.95 -3.27
N LEU A 39 -2.38 3.10 -4.02
CA LEU A 39 -1.90 2.03 -4.90
C LEU A 39 -1.60 0.76 -4.10
N PHE A 40 -0.94 0.90 -2.95
CA PHE A 40 -0.68 -0.21 -2.04
C PHE A 40 -1.98 -0.87 -1.57
N LEU A 41 -2.99 -0.08 -1.20
CA LEU A 41 -4.29 -0.59 -0.76
C LEU A 41 -5.02 -1.36 -1.89
N VAL A 42 -5.00 -0.84 -3.12
CA VAL A 42 -5.61 -1.52 -4.27
C VAL A 42 -4.90 -2.82 -4.57
N PHE A 43 -3.56 -2.82 -4.60
CA PHE A 43 -2.76 -4.02 -4.81
C PHE A 43 -2.99 -5.08 -3.73
N ASP A 44 -3.07 -4.67 -2.46
CA ASP A 44 -3.33 -5.60 -1.35
C ASP A 44 -4.72 -6.25 -1.47
N LEU A 45 -5.72 -5.48 -1.93
CA LEU A 45 -7.06 -6.02 -2.22
C LEU A 45 -7.04 -7.05 -3.37
N GLU A 46 -6.24 -6.84 -4.40
CA GLU A 46 -6.11 -7.80 -5.50
C GLU A 46 -5.57 -9.15 -5.00
N VAL A 47 -4.55 -9.11 -4.16
CA VAL A 47 -3.95 -10.31 -3.55
C VAL A 47 -4.98 -11.08 -2.70
N VAL A 48 -5.87 -10.37 -1.99
CA VAL A 48 -6.98 -11.00 -1.25
C VAL A 48 -7.91 -11.80 -2.17
N PHE A 49 -8.11 -11.39 -3.44
CA PHE A 49 -8.88 -12.18 -4.41
C PHE A 49 -8.08 -13.34 -5.01
N ILE A 50 -6.77 -13.17 -5.19
CA ILE A 50 -5.89 -14.20 -5.77
C ILE A 50 -5.76 -15.41 -4.83
N TYR A 51 -5.69 -15.20 -3.51
CA TYR A 51 -5.53 -16.28 -2.53
C TYR A 51 -6.62 -17.37 -2.57
N PRO A 52 -7.92 -17.04 -2.41
CA PRO A 52 -8.97 -18.05 -2.44
C PRO A 52 -9.06 -18.73 -3.81
N TRP A 53 -8.86 -17.98 -4.91
CA TRP A 53 -8.78 -18.56 -6.25
C TRP A 53 -7.66 -19.62 -6.32
N ALA A 54 -6.45 -19.29 -5.88
CA ALA A 54 -5.30 -20.20 -5.91
C ALA A 54 -5.53 -21.45 -5.04
N SER A 55 -6.16 -21.28 -3.88
CA SER A 55 -6.48 -22.39 -2.97
C SER A 55 -7.51 -23.37 -3.56
N ARG A 56 -8.45 -22.88 -4.37
CA ARG A 56 -9.53 -23.67 -4.99
C ARG A 56 -9.21 -24.13 -6.40
N TYR A 57 -8.19 -23.56 -7.03
CA TYR A 57 -7.82 -23.84 -8.42
C TYR A 57 -7.65 -25.34 -8.69
N ARG A 58 -6.96 -26.08 -7.80
CA ARG A 58 -6.82 -27.54 -7.91
C ARG A 58 -8.13 -28.30 -7.93
N ALA A 59 -9.15 -27.84 -7.21
CA ALA A 59 -10.46 -28.47 -7.22
C ALA A 59 -11.22 -28.16 -8.52
N TRP A 60 -11.07 -26.96 -9.07
CA TRP A 60 -11.67 -26.58 -10.35
C TRP A 60 -11.00 -27.24 -11.56
N LEU A 61 -9.71 -27.57 -11.47
CA LEU A 61 -9.00 -28.36 -12.48
C LEU A 61 -9.54 -29.78 -12.65
N ALA A 62 -10.20 -30.35 -11.63
CA ALA A 62 -10.81 -31.66 -11.72
C ALA A 62 -12.10 -31.66 -12.56
N ASP A 63 -12.62 -30.48 -12.90
CA ASP A 63 -13.86 -30.28 -13.64
C ASP A 63 -13.51 -29.66 -15.01
N ASP A 64 -13.47 -30.49 -16.07
CA ASP A 64 -12.98 -30.11 -17.40
C ASP A 64 -13.70 -28.91 -18.02
N ALA A 65 -14.97 -28.69 -17.65
CA ALA A 65 -15.73 -27.53 -18.11
C ALA A 65 -15.34 -26.23 -17.39
N PHE A 66 -14.91 -26.31 -16.14
CA PHE A 66 -14.65 -25.15 -15.28
C PHE A 66 -13.19 -24.70 -15.29
N ALA A 67 -12.26 -25.61 -15.57
CA ALA A 67 -10.83 -25.34 -15.67
C ALA A 67 -10.46 -24.20 -16.65
N PRO A 68 -10.93 -24.16 -17.91
CA PRO A 68 -10.55 -23.10 -18.85
C PRO A 68 -11.13 -21.73 -18.46
N VAL A 69 -12.33 -21.70 -17.88
CA VAL A 69 -12.98 -20.47 -17.41
C VAL A 69 -12.27 -19.91 -16.19
N ALA A 70 -11.94 -20.76 -15.22
CA ALA A 70 -11.22 -20.36 -14.01
C ALA A 70 -9.82 -19.81 -14.33
N PHE A 71 -9.11 -20.42 -15.28
CA PHE A 71 -7.80 -19.95 -15.73
C PHE A 71 -7.90 -18.67 -16.56
N GLY A 72 -8.78 -18.64 -17.58
CA GLY A 72 -8.96 -17.48 -18.44
C GLY A 72 -9.46 -16.25 -17.68
N GLY A 73 -10.38 -16.43 -16.73
CA GLY A 73 -10.86 -15.38 -15.85
C GLY A 73 -9.75 -14.78 -14.99
N MET A 74 -8.82 -15.60 -14.49
CA MET A 74 -7.68 -15.12 -13.71
C MET A 74 -6.65 -14.37 -14.56
N ILE A 75 -6.37 -14.86 -15.77
CA ILE A 75 -5.51 -14.12 -16.72
C ILE A 75 -6.12 -12.75 -17.01
N LEU A 76 -7.42 -12.69 -17.29
CA LEU A 76 -8.11 -11.42 -17.56
C LEU A 76 -8.05 -10.49 -16.34
N PHE A 77 -8.27 -11.02 -15.15
CA PHE A 77 -8.18 -10.24 -13.90
C PHE A 77 -6.78 -9.63 -13.71
N VAL A 78 -5.73 -10.45 -13.79
CA VAL A 78 -4.34 -9.99 -13.67
C VAL A 78 -3.99 -8.99 -14.78
N PHE A 79 -4.48 -9.21 -16.00
CA PHE A 79 -4.24 -8.31 -17.13
C PHE A 79 -4.84 -6.92 -16.90
N ILE A 80 -6.09 -6.83 -16.44
CA ILE A 80 -6.77 -5.55 -16.17
C ILE A 80 -6.02 -4.78 -15.06
N VAL A 81 -5.67 -5.47 -13.98
CA VAL A 81 -4.88 -4.92 -12.88
C VAL A 81 -3.53 -4.37 -13.37
N THR A 82 -2.81 -5.18 -14.13
CA THR A 82 -1.49 -4.82 -14.67
C THR A 82 -1.58 -3.59 -15.58
N LEU A 83 -2.65 -3.48 -16.39
CA LEU A 83 -2.91 -2.29 -17.20
C LEU A 83 -3.17 -1.04 -16.34
N GLY A 84 -3.92 -1.17 -15.24
CA GLY A 84 -4.13 -0.10 -14.27
C GLY A 84 -2.81 0.39 -13.68
N LEU A 85 -1.95 -0.53 -13.24
CA LEU A 85 -0.62 -0.22 -12.72
C LEU A 85 0.28 0.45 -13.77
N LEU A 86 0.29 -0.05 -15.01
CA LEU A 86 1.02 0.55 -16.12
C LEU A 86 0.56 1.98 -16.42
N TYR A 87 -0.73 2.24 -16.34
CA TYR A 87 -1.30 3.57 -16.54
C TYR A 87 -0.87 4.54 -15.44
N GLU A 88 -0.95 4.13 -14.17
CA GLU A 88 -0.51 4.96 -13.05
C GLU A 88 1.00 5.22 -13.06
N TRP A 89 1.79 4.21 -13.44
CA TRP A 89 3.23 4.36 -13.60
C TRP A 89 3.56 5.41 -14.67
N LYS A 90 2.89 5.36 -15.83
CA LYS A 90 3.06 6.38 -16.88
C LYS A 90 2.60 7.79 -16.47
N ARG A 91 1.70 7.92 -15.48
CA ARG A 91 1.24 9.22 -14.97
C ARG A 91 2.15 9.81 -13.89
N GLY A 92 3.27 9.17 -13.56
CA GLY A 92 4.25 9.71 -12.60
C GLY A 92 3.80 9.58 -11.15
N ALA A 93 2.89 8.64 -10.84
CA ALA A 93 2.50 8.33 -9.46
C ALA A 93 3.68 7.84 -8.58
N MET A 94 4.78 7.43 -9.23
CA MET A 94 5.98 6.86 -8.62
C MET A 94 7.23 7.73 -8.79
N ASP A 95 7.13 8.96 -9.28
CA ASP A 95 8.31 9.84 -9.41
C ASP A 95 8.63 10.56 -8.10
N TRP A 96 9.81 10.28 -7.56
CA TRP A 96 10.29 10.71 -6.24
C TRP A 96 11.20 11.95 -6.26
N GLU A 97 11.10 12.79 -7.31
CA GLU A 97 11.76 14.11 -7.36
C GLU A 97 10.94 15.24 -6.72
#